data_AF-A0A969MZ47-F1
#
_entry.id   AF-A0A969MZ47-F1
#
_cell.length_a   1.000
_cell.length_b   1.000
_cell.length_c   1.000
_cell.angle_alpha   90.00
_cell.angle_beta   90.00
_cell.angle_gamma   90.00
#
_symmetry.space_group_name_H-M   'P 1'
#
loop_
_entity.id
_entity.type
_entity.pdbx_description
1 polymer ?
#
loop_
_entity_poly.entity_id
_entity_poly.type
_entity_poly.pdbx_seq_one_letter_code
_entity_poly.pdbx_strand_id
1 'polypeptide(L)'
;MNLAEGVQIVSFGLLALLSLGAALGVVLLTNIVYSAFLLGAVFMGVAGMYLLLNADFVAAAQVLIYVGSVNVLILFGIMLVNKQQDFKALPNI
;
A
#
# COMPACT_ATOMS: atom_id res chain seq x y z
N MET A 1 21.75 -21.24 -11.80
CA MET A 1 20.93 -20.03 -11.93
C MET A 1 20.91 -19.65 -13.38
N ASN A 2 19.79 -19.85 -14.07
CA ASN A 2 19.62 -19.29 -15.40
C ASN A 2 19.32 -17.78 -15.29
N LEU A 3 19.46 -17.03 -16.38
CA LEU A 3 19.24 -15.58 -16.38
C LEU A 3 17.79 -15.20 -16.00
N ALA A 4 16.79 -15.95 -16.46
CA ALA A 4 15.38 -15.73 -16.15
C ALA A 4 15.05 -15.96 -14.65
N GLU A 5 15.59 -17.02 -14.04
CA GLU A 5 15.47 -17.25 -12.60
C GLU A 5 16.11 -16.10 -11.80
N GLY A 6 17.26 -15.61 -12.25
CA GLY A 6 17.92 -14.45 -11.65
C GLY A 6 17.06 -13.19 -11.70
N VAL A 7 16.46 -12.90 -12.86
CA VAL A 7 15.55 -11.75 -13.03
C VAL A 7 14.32 -11.86 -12.14
N GLN A 8 13.73 -13.06 -12.01
CA GLN A 8 12.56 -13.27 -11.16
C GLN A 8 12.89 -13.01 -9.68
N ILE A 9 14.03 -13.51 -9.18
CA ILE A 9 14.47 -13.30 -7.78
C ILE A 9 14.74 -11.82 -7.51
N VAL A 10 15.44 -11.13 -8.42
CA VAL A 10 15.73 -9.68 -8.27
C VAL A 10 14.44 -8.87 -8.27
N SER A 11 13.52 -9.17 -9.19
CA SER A 11 12.22 -8.50 -9.28
C SER A 11 11.38 -8.73 -8.03
N PHE A 12 11.37 -9.97 -7.50
CA PHE A 12 10.71 -10.30 -6.25
C PHE A 12 11.31 -9.52 -5.07
N GLY A 13 12.63 -9.49 -4.95
CA GLY A 13 13.33 -8.75 -3.90
C GLY A 13 13.01 -7.26 -3.93
N LEU A 14 12.99 -6.64 -5.11
CA LEU A 14 12.62 -5.23 -5.29
C LEU A 14 11.16 -4.96 -4.89
N LEU A 15 10.22 -5.79 -5.36
CA LEU A 15 8.80 -5.63 -5.02
C LEU A 15 8.52 -5.88 -3.54
N ALA A 16 9.21 -6.84 -2.92
CA ALA A 16 9.10 -7.11 -1.49
C ALA A 16 9.61 -5.93 -0.65
N LEU A 17 10.80 -5.39 -0.98
CA LEU A 17 11.34 -4.23 -0.29
C LEU A 17 10.46 -2.99 -0.46
N LEU A 18 9.94 -2.76 -1.67
CA LEU A 18 9.02 -1.65 -1.94
C LEU A 18 7.73 -1.80 -1.13
N SER A 19 7.14 -2.99 -1.12
CA SER A 19 5.89 -3.26 -0.39
C SER A 19 6.07 -3.10 1.12
N LEU A 20 7.16 -3.62 1.68
CA LEU A 20 7.48 -3.48 3.10
C LEU A 20 7.80 -2.03 3.46
N GLY A 21 8.58 -1.33 2.64
CA GLY A 21 8.90 0.08 2.87
C GLY A 21 7.66 0.97 2.82
N ALA A 22 6.77 0.73 1.86
CA ALA A 22 5.48 1.41 1.78
C ALA A 22 4.60 1.09 3.01
N ALA A 23 4.49 -0.18 3.40
CA ALA A 23 3.71 -0.61 4.56
C ALA A 23 4.22 0.00 5.88
N LEU A 24 5.55 0.07 6.06
CA LEU A 24 6.15 0.79 7.19
C LEU A 24 5.76 2.27 7.16
N GLY A 25 5.83 2.92 6.00
CA GLY A 25 5.42 4.31 5.87
C GLY A 25 3.93 4.54 6.17
N VAL A 26 3.04 3.59 5.85
CA VAL A 26 1.61 3.66 6.22
C VAL A 26 1.44 3.79 7.74
N VAL A 27 2.20 3.02 8.52
CA VAL A 27 2.06 2.95 9.98
C VAL A 27 2.87 4.04 10.70
N LEU A 28 4.04 4.40 10.17
CA LEU A 28 4.96 5.34 10.81
C LEU A 28 4.63 6.82 10.53
N LEU A 29 3.95 7.12 9.41
CA LEU A 29 3.59 8.50 9.09
C LEU A 29 2.41 8.99 9.94
N THR A 30 2.55 10.18 10.49
CA THR A 30 1.51 10.86 11.29
C THR A 30 0.39 11.44 10.43
N ASN A 31 0.66 11.69 9.14
CA ASN A 31 -0.32 12.26 8.24
C ASN A 31 -1.05 11.17 7.45
N ILE A 32 -2.33 10.99 7.81
CA ILE A 32 -3.25 9.98 7.30
C ILE A 32 -3.39 10.01 5.76
N VAL A 33 -3.29 11.19 5.14
CA VAL A 33 -3.38 11.31 3.67
C VAL A 33 -2.18 10.64 3.00
N TYR A 34 -0.97 10.91 3.48
CA TYR A 34 0.23 10.25 2.95
C TYR A 34 0.21 8.74 3.23
N SER A 35 -0.27 8.31 4.41
CA SER A 35 -0.46 6.89 4.71
C SER A 35 -1.41 6.21 3.73
N ALA A 36 -2.50 6.87 3.32
CA ALA A 36 -3.42 6.32 2.32
C ALA A 36 -2.80 6.24 0.91
N PHE A 37 -1.99 7.20 0.50
CA PHE A 37 -1.24 7.09 -0.76
C PHE A 37 -0.22 5.94 -0.72
N LEU A 38 0.49 5.77 0.40
CA LEU A 38 1.42 4.65 0.57
C LEU A 38 0.70 3.29 0.62
N LEU A 39 -0.51 3.23 1.14
CA LEU A 39 -1.34 2.02 1.08
C LEU A 39 -1.62 1.62 -0.38
N GLY A 40 -1.90 2.59 -1.25
CA GLY A 40 -1.99 2.36 -2.69
C GLY A 40 -0.70 1.78 -3.29
N ALA A 41 0.46 2.25 -2.85
CA ALA A 41 1.76 1.70 -3.27
C ALA A 41 1.96 0.24 -2.79
N VAL A 42 1.50 -0.11 -1.59
CA VAL A 42 1.48 -1.52 -1.11
C VAL A 42 0.62 -2.38 -2.02
N PHE A 43 -0.58 -1.94 -2.38
CA PHE A 43 -1.47 -2.71 -3.27
C PHE A 43 -0.88 -2.88 -4.67
N MET A 44 -0.19 -1.88 -5.20
CA MET A 44 0.56 -2.00 -6.46
C MET A 44 1.72 -3.00 -6.35
N GLY A 45 2.45 -2.99 -5.24
CA GLY A 45 3.49 -3.98 -4.97
C GLY A 45 2.97 -5.42 -4.95
N VAL A 46 1.82 -5.64 -4.30
CA VAL A 46 1.13 -6.95 -4.28
C VAL A 46 0.64 -7.35 -5.67
N ALA A 47 0.11 -6.43 -6.47
CA ALA A 47 -0.27 -6.71 -7.85
C ALA A 47 0.94 -7.16 -8.69
N GLY A 48 2.09 -6.51 -8.51
CA GLY A 48 3.35 -6.93 -9.11
C GLY A 48 3.77 -8.34 -8.68
N MET A 49 3.62 -8.68 -7.40
CA MET A 49 3.88 -10.05 -6.92
C MET A 49 2.97 -11.07 -7.59
N TYR A 50 1.67 -10.78 -7.76
CA TYR A 50 0.75 -11.68 -8.46
C TYR A 50 1.17 -11.92 -9.92
N LEU A 51 1.68 -10.90 -10.63
CA LEU A 51 2.24 -11.11 -11.97
C LEU A 51 3.46 -12.04 -11.94
N LEU A 52 4.36 -11.88 -10.97
CA LEU A 52 5.52 -12.77 -10.82
C LEU A 52 5.14 -14.23 -10.51
N LEU A 53 3.98 -14.45 -9.90
CA LEU A 53 3.42 -15.77 -9.62
C LEU A 53 2.56 -16.32 -10.77
N ASN A 54 2.52 -15.66 -11.94
CA ASN A 54 1.67 -16.02 -13.09
C ASN A 54 0.16 -15.96 -12.77
N ALA A 55 -0.25 -15.05 -11.88
CA ALA A 55 -1.64 -14.84 -11.50
C ALA A 55 -2.22 -13.56 -12.14
N ASP A 56 -2.22 -13.51 -13.48
CA ASP A 56 -2.52 -12.28 -14.25
C ASP A 56 -3.93 -11.73 -13.98
N PHE A 57 -4.94 -12.61 -13.92
CA PHE A 57 -6.31 -12.21 -13.61
C PHE A 57 -6.43 -11.59 -12.22
N VAL A 58 -5.77 -12.20 -11.23
CA VAL A 58 -5.78 -11.72 -9.84
C VAL A 58 -5.01 -10.40 -9.72
N ALA A 59 -3.89 -10.25 -10.43
CA ALA A 59 -3.14 -9.00 -10.50
C ALA A 59 -3.99 -7.86 -11.08
N ALA A 60 -4.70 -8.10 -12.18
CA ALA A 60 -5.59 -7.10 -12.77
C ALA A 60 -6.75 -6.76 -11.82
N ALA A 61 -7.38 -7.76 -11.21
CA ALA A 61 -8.43 -7.55 -10.21
C ALA A 61 -7.93 -6.76 -8.98
N GLN A 62 -6.70 -7.02 -8.54
CA GLN A 62 -6.05 -6.31 -7.43
C GLN A 62 -5.95 -4.80 -7.72
N VAL A 63 -5.51 -4.44 -8.93
CA VAL A 63 -5.41 -3.03 -9.34
C VAL A 63 -6.81 -2.41 -9.45
N LEU A 64 -7.76 -3.08 -10.09
CA LEU A 64 -9.11 -2.53 -10.28
C LEU A 64 -9.85 -2.32 -8.96
N ILE A 65 -9.80 -3.31 -8.06
CA ILE A 65 -10.57 -3.29 -6.81
C ILE A 65 -9.83 -2.50 -5.75
N TYR A 66 -8.59 -2.86 -5.43
CA TYR A 66 -7.90 -2.27 -4.28
C TYR A 66 -7.31 -0.90 -4.59
N VAL A 67 -6.62 -0.74 -5.73
CA VAL A 67 -6.04 0.56 -6.11
C VAL A 67 -7.13 1.49 -6.65
N GLY A 68 -8.00 0.99 -7.52
CA GLY A 68 -9.00 1.79 -8.23
C GLY A 68 -10.23 2.17 -7.42
N SER A 69 -10.72 1.28 -6.54
CA SER A 69 -11.99 1.49 -5.84
C SER A 69 -11.82 1.65 -4.33
N VAL A 70 -11.22 0.67 -3.65
CA VAL A 70 -11.09 0.67 -2.18
C VAL A 70 -10.17 1.79 -1.70
N ASN A 71 -8.97 1.94 -2.28
CA ASN A 71 -8.04 2.99 -1.88
C ASN A 71 -8.58 4.39 -2.18
N VAL A 72 -9.30 4.54 -3.30
CA VAL A 72 -9.97 5.79 -3.66
C VAL A 72 -11.08 6.11 -2.65
N LEU A 73 -11.90 5.14 -2.25
CA LEU A 73 -12.91 5.30 -1.21
C LEU A 73 -12.29 5.69 0.14
N ILE A 74 -11.17 5.07 0.51
CA ILE A 74 -10.40 5.42 1.71
C ILE A 74 -9.94 6.88 1.63
N LEU A 75 -9.34 7.30 0.52
CA LEU A 75 -8.90 8.68 0.30
C LEU A 75 -10.06 9.67 0.42
N PHE A 76 -11.19 9.39 -0.21
CA PHE A 76 -12.39 10.21 -0.08
C PHE A 76 -12.89 10.30 1.36
N GLY A 77 -12.93 9.17 2.07
CA GLY A 77 -13.33 9.12 3.47
C GLY A 77 -12.42 9.97 4.37
N ILE A 78 -11.11 9.88 4.17
CA ILE A 78 -10.11 10.68 4.91
C ILE A 78 -10.29 12.17 4.63
N MET A 79 -10.42 12.54 3.35
CA MET A 79 -10.58 13.93 2.94
C MET A 79 -11.87 14.54 3.49
N LEU A 80 -12.95 13.76 3.56
CA LEU A 80 -14.24 14.20 4.10
C LEU A 80 -14.21 14.39 5.62
N VAL A 81 -13.46 13.54 6.33
CA VAL A 81 -13.44 13.50 7.81
C VAL A 81 -12.34 14.40 8.41
N ASN A 82 -11.58 15.14 7.60
CA ASN A 82 -10.39 15.89 8.02
C ASN A 82 -10.63 16.91 9.16
N LYS A 83 -10.67 16.42 10.40
CA LYS A 83 -10.81 17.17 11.64
C LYS A 83 -9.70 16.71 12.58
N GLN A 84 -8.65 17.52 12.68
CA GLN A 84 -7.54 17.31 13.62
C GLN A 84 -8.07 17.54 15.03
N GLN A 85 -8.41 16.47 15.76
CA GLN A 85 -8.73 16.57 17.19
C GLN A 85 -7.44 16.39 17.98
N ASP A 86 -6.97 17.48 18.57
CA ASP A 86 -5.89 17.44 19.54
C ASP A 86 -6.40 16.65 20.75
N PHE A 87 -5.76 15.50 21.05
CA PHE A 87 -6.11 14.66 22.18
C PHE A 87 -5.70 15.40 23.45
N LYS A 88 -6.56 16.28 23.93
CA LYS A 88 -6.34 17.01 25.17
C LYS A 88 -6.44 16.02 26.32
N ALA A 89 -5.28 15.67 26.89
CA ALA A 89 -5.22 14.90 28.12
C ALA A 89 -6.09 15.59 29.18
N LEU A 90 -6.98 14.81 29.80
CA LEU A 90 -7.89 15.34 30.83
C LEU A 90 -7.03 15.95 31.96
N PRO A 91 -7.22 17.24 32.29
CA PRO A 91 -6.54 17.81 33.43
C PRO A 91 -7.10 17.16 34.69
N ASN A 92 -6.25 16.34 35.33
CA ASN A 92 -6.40 15.81 36.69
C ASN A 92 -7.56 14.82 36.90
N ILE A 93 -7.26 13.54 36.70
CA ILE A 93 -7.77 12.46 37.56
C ILE A 93 -6.58 11.98 38.41
#